data_AF-A0A9P8K1E8-F1
#
_entry.id   AF-A0A9P8K1E8-F1
#
_cell.length_a   1.000
_cell.length_b   1.000
_cell.length_c   1.000
_cell.angle_alpha   90.00
_cell.angle_beta   90.00
_cell.angle_gamma   90.00
#
_symmetry.space_group_name_H-M   'P 1'
#
loop_
_entity.id
_entity.type
_entity.pdbx_description
1 polymer ?
#
loop_
_entity_poly.entity_id
_entity_poly.type
_entity_poly.pdbx_seq_one_letter_code
_entity_poly.pdbx_strand_id
1 'polypeptide(L)'
;MVKSSRIYFPSALAVALLRDAYAYSLEPVWTEDYISSNLTCNLMNVIANITGRPSAFRIRGTTADQTYYHPELNVSAVALPNTTITNTFNIGNAWFEQWSSYFPEGTDFVHTLNLRDNSSAWKNAVQEAATAYNFLGDKLKLFEIGNKIDHFINKGWRPPTWDVAMYNQQWRNISDQIIQSSWYKTAQHPPKFQAAVFADHPGVPVQQDEMDDFDIINLTRAGLTEHDKIDTYAVHLYPQSTCDTARWYRLSMNLLPNHSVLWHSVSQYVPQVAAADKAGIPLVFGETNSASCSGRSGISDTFGAALWSVDYVLLAASIGMPKVYFHPGANAE
;
A
#
# COMPACT_ATOMS: atom_id res chain seq x y z
N MET A 1 28.16 31.38 -17.93
CA MET A 1 27.55 30.53 -18.99
C MET A 1 26.22 30.01 -18.46
N VAL A 2 25.09 30.50 -18.97
CA VAL A 2 23.77 29.95 -18.64
C VAL A 2 23.65 28.63 -19.41
N LYS A 3 23.66 27.50 -18.70
CA LYS A 3 23.37 26.20 -19.34
C LYS A 3 21.88 26.20 -19.69
N SER A 4 21.57 26.22 -20.98
CA SER A 4 20.22 26.02 -21.50
C SER A 4 20.02 24.54 -21.78
N SER A 5 19.07 23.91 -21.09
CA SER A 5 18.60 22.57 -21.39
C SER A 5 17.34 22.67 -22.23
N ARG A 6 17.33 22.08 -23.42
CA ARG A 6 16.11 21.92 -24.23
C ARG A 6 15.48 20.58 -23.88
N ILE A 7 14.27 20.61 -23.34
CA ILE A 7 13.48 19.41 -23.04
C ILE A 7 12.39 19.30 -24.12
N TYR A 8 12.33 18.15 -24.79
CA TYR A 8 11.32 17.86 -25.80
C TYR A 8 10.20 17.03 -25.17
N PHE A 9 8.95 17.47 -25.31
CA PHE A 9 7.78 16.75 -24.83
C PHE A 9 7.09 16.06 -26.01
N PRO A 10 7.23 14.73 -26.18
CA PRO A 10 6.49 14.00 -27.20
C PRO A 10 5.00 14.00 -26.83
N SER A 11 4.15 14.49 -27.73
CA SER A 11 2.70 14.62 -27.55
C SER A 11 1.95 13.28 -27.42
N ALA A 12 2.62 12.15 -27.68
CA ALA A 12 2.02 10.81 -27.70
C ALA A 12 2.27 9.97 -26.43
N LEU A 13 2.96 10.51 -25.41
CA LEU A 13 3.37 9.76 -24.21
C LEU A 13 2.95 10.42 -22.88
N ALA A 14 2.15 11.49 -22.91
CA ALA A 14 1.78 12.22 -21.70
C ALA A 14 0.67 11.48 -20.92
N VAL A 15 1.06 10.75 -19.87
CA VAL A 15 0.14 10.30 -18.82
C VAL A 15 -0.20 11.52 -17.94
N ALA A 16 -1.48 11.76 -17.68
CA ALA A 16 -1.89 12.84 -16.79
C ALA A 16 -1.43 12.54 -15.36
N LEU A 17 -0.66 13.47 -14.77
CA LEU A 17 -0.32 13.39 -13.36
C LEU A 17 -1.57 13.65 -12.52
N LEU A 18 -1.95 12.67 -11.68
CA LEU A 18 -3.07 12.81 -10.78
C LEU A 18 -2.76 13.83 -9.68
N ARG A 19 -3.77 14.61 -9.27
CA ARG A 19 -3.64 15.59 -8.17
C ARG A 19 -3.30 14.92 -6.83
N ASP A 20 -3.71 13.67 -6.67
CA ASP A 20 -3.45 12.80 -5.53
C ASP A 20 -2.41 11.71 -5.86
N ALA A 21 -1.52 11.94 -6.83
CA ALA A 21 -0.43 11.00 -7.15
C ALA A 21 0.51 10.77 -5.95
N TYR A 22 0.65 11.77 -5.07
CA TYR A 22 1.28 11.64 -3.76
C TYR A 22 0.21 11.26 -2.73
N ALA A 23 0.22 10.01 -2.30
CA ALA A 23 -0.71 9.43 -1.35
C ALA A 23 0.02 8.92 -0.11
N TYR A 24 -0.74 8.51 0.91
CA TYR A 24 -0.20 8.05 2.19
C TYR A 24 -0.74 6.69 2.59
N SER A 25 -0.01 5.97 3.42
CA SER A 25 -0.48 4.76 4.08
C SER A 25 -0.16 4.76 5.57
N LEU A 26 -0.87 3.97 6.37
CA LEU A 26 -0.58 3.77 7.80
C LEU A 26 -0.78 2.31 8.19
N GLU A 27 0.00 1.84 9.16
CA GLU A 27 -0.23 0.56 9.85
C GLU A 27 -1.50 0.63 10.72
N PRO A 28 -2.45 -0.33 10.61
CA PRO A 28 -3.65 -0.38 11.43
C PRO A 28 -3.35 -0.20 12.92
N VAL A 29 -2.29 -0.85 13.41
CA VAL A 29 -1.89 -0.80 14.82
C VAL A 29 -1.50 0.60 15.31
N TRP A 30 -1.06 1.50 14.41
CA TRP A 30 -0.64 2.86 14.74
C TRP A 30 -1.70 3.91 14.43
N THR A 31 -2.89 3.52 13.99
CA THR A 31 -3.95 4.46 13.63
C THR A 31 -4.24 5.46 14.76
N GLU A 32 -4.29 4.97 16.02
CA GLU A 32 -4.51 5.80 17.20
C GLU A 32 -3.39 6.83 17.43
N ASP A 33 -2.14 6.50 17.11
CA ASP A 33 -1.01 7.43 17.22
C ASP A 33 -1.16 8.60 16.23
N TYR A 34 -1.58 8.32 14.99
CA TYR A 34 -1.77 9.33 13.95
C TYR A 34 -2.93 10.29 14.23
N ILE A 35 -3.99 9.81 14.90
CA ILE A 35 -5.20 10.59 15.18
C ILE A 35 -5.24 11.17 16.60
N SER A 36 -4.19 10.94 17.40
CA SER A 36 -4.08 11.41 18.80
C SER A 36 -4.12 12.93 18.98
N SER A 37 -3.93 13.69 17.90
CA SER A 37 -4.02 15.15 17.87
C SER A 37 -4.56 15.62 16.51
N ASN A 38 -4.80 16.92 16.34
CA ASN A 38 -5.23 17.47 15.04
C ASN A 38 -4.09 17.65 14.03
N LEU A 39 -2.84 17.27 14.36
CA LEU A 39 -1.68 17.54 13.50
C LEU A 39 -1.79 16.88 12.13
N THR A 40 -2.11 15.58 12.08
CA THR A 40 -2.26 14.83 10.82
C THR A 40 -3.41 15.40 9.99
N CYS A 41 -4.59 15.61 10.58
CA CYS A 41 -5.73 16.20 9.88
C CYS A 41 -5.41 17.60 9.32
N ASN A 42 -4.75 18.46 10.11
CA ASN A 42 -4.35 19.79 9.66
C ASN A 42 -3.35 19.73 8.49
N LEU A 43 -2.34 18.86 8.58
CA LEU A 43 -1.37 18.65 7.50
C LEU A 43 -2.07 18.18 6.22
N MET A 44 -2.97 17.20 6.33
CA MET A 44 -3.70 16.66 5.19
C MET A 44 -4.64 17.69 4.56
N ASN A 45 -5.26 18.59 5.36
CA ASN A 45 -6.02 19.72 4.84
C ASN A 45 -5.14 20.72 4.06
N VAL A 46 -3.94 21.03 4.56
CA VAL A 46 -3.00 21.90 3.86
C VAL A 46 -2.59 21.28 2.53
N ILE A 47 -2.26 19.98 2.51
CA ILE A 47 -1.95 19.25 1.29
C ILE A 47 -3.12 19.32 0.32
N ALA A 48 -4.35 19.02 0.77
CA ALA A 48 -5.55 19.07 -0.05
C ALA A 48 -5.78 20.45 -0.69
N ASN A 49 -5.51 21.53 0.05
CA ASN A 49 -5.63 22.90 -0.47
C ASN A 49 -4.57 23.22 -1.54
N ILE A 50 -3.38 22.64 -1.43
CA ILE A 50 -2.29 22.83 -2.41
C ILE A 50 -2.54 22.01 -3.68
N THR A 51 -2.90 20.73 -3.52
CA THR A 51 -3.10 19.80 -4.64
C THR A 51 -4.48 19.97 -5.29
N GLY A 52 -5.42 20.60 -4.60
CA GLY A 52 -6.82 20.74 -5.02
C GLY A 52 -7.64 19.46 -4.88
N ARG A 53 -7.15 18.46 -4.13
CA ARG A 53 -7.85 17.22 -3.75
C ARG A 53 -7.15 16.58 -2.54
N PRO A 54 -7.88 16.07 -1.54
CA PRO A 54 -7.28 15.26 -0.48
C PRO A 54 -6.48 14.06 -1.04
N SER A 55 -5.30 13.81 -0.47
CA SER A 55 -4.52 12.61 -0.77
C SER A 55 -5.28 11.36 -0.30
N ALA A 56 -5.26 10.30 -1.11
CA ALA A 56 -5.80 9.01 -0.69
C ALA A 56 -5.00 8.43 0.49
N PHE A 57 -5.69 7.67 1.36
CA PHE A 57 -5.11 7.03 2.53
C PHE A 57 -5.30 5.52 2.49
N ARG A 58 -4.21 4.76 2.58
CA ARG A 58 -4.21 3.28 2.57
C ARG A 58 -3.97 2.75 3.99
N ILE A 59 -4.98 2.16 4.62
CA ILE A 59 -4.92 1.57 5.96
C ILE A 59 -4.48 0.11 5.82
N ARG A 60 -3.23 -0.19 6.17
CA ARG A 60 -2.58 -1.44 5.77
C ARG A 60 -1.26 -1.74 6.46
N GLY A 61 -0.64 -2.83 6.06
CA GLY A 61 0.76 -3.11 6.33
C GLY A 61 0.86 -4.50 6.93
N THR A 62 1.97 -4.83 7.59
CA THR A 62 2.12 -6.18 8.14
C THR A 62 1.05 -6.46 9.20
N THR A 63 0.61 -5.44 9.92
CA THR A 63 -0.42 -5.60 10.96
C THR A 63 -1.83 -5.79 10.40
N ALA A 64 -2.07 -5.49 9.12
CA ALA A 64 -3.36 -5.79 8.47
C ALA A 64 -3.61 -7.30 8.37
N ASP A 65 -2.58 -8.10 8.03
CA ASP A 65 -2.61 -9.57 8.08
C ASP A 65 -2.57 -10.16 9.50
N GLN A 66 -2.64 -9.30 10.50
CA GLN A 66 -2.71 -9.66 11.90
C GLN A 66 -3.93 -9.02 12.56
N THR A 67 -4.77 -8.33 11.80
CA THR A 67 -5.96 -7.65 12.27
C THR A 67 -7.13 -8.64 12.36
N TYR A 68 -7.86 -8.59 13.47
CA TYR A 68 -9.04 -9.42 13.72
C TYR A 68 -10.16 -8.53 14.23
N TYR A 69 -11.29 -8.53 13.54
CA TYR A 69 -12.45 -7.76 13.93
C TYR A 69 -13.31 -8.50 14.97
N HIS A 70 -13.60 -7.85 16.09
CA HIS A 70 -14.42 -8.37 17.17
C HIS A 70 -15.52 -7.36 17.49
N PRO A 71 -16.75 -7.53 16.99
CA PRO A 71 -17.85 -6.57 17.21
C PRO A 71 -18.19 -6.38 18.69
N GLU A 72 -17.89 -7.36 19.54
CA GLU A 72 -18.09 -7.35 20.99
C GLU A 72 -16.95 -6.71 21.79
N LEU A 73 -15.87 -6.27 21.13
CA LEU A 73 -14.73 -5.67 21.81
C LEU A 73 -15.16 -4.37 22.50
N ASN A 74 -14.93 -4.29 23.81
CA ASN A 74 -15.33 -3.17 24.66
C ASN A 74 -14.31 -2.01 24.69
N VAL A 75 -13.25 -2.12 23.91
CA VAL A 75 -12.23 -1.08 23.68
C VAL A 75 -12.08 -0.87 22.18
N SER A 76 -11.44 0.23 21.77
CA SER A 76 -11.16 0.52 20.36
C SER A 76 -10.36 -0.60 19.71
N ALA A 77 -9.14 -0.83 20.20
CA ALA A 77 -8.28 -1.89 19.69
C ALA A 77 -7.33 -2.43 20.78
N VAL A 78 -6.78 -3.62 20.54
CA VAL A 78 -5.77 -4.27 21.40
C VAL A 78 -4.70 -4.93 20.53
N ALA A 79 -3.46 -4.44 20.66
CA ALA A 79 -2.29 -5.05 20.04
C ALA A 79 -1.60 -6.03 20.99
N LEU A 80 -1.33 -7.24 20.52
CA LEU A 80 -0.67 -8.30 21.29
C LEU A 80 0.64 -8.73 20.60
N PRO A 81 1.77 -8.81 21.34
CA PRO A 81 1.92 -8.47 22.76
C PRO A 81 1.98 -6.95 23.02
N ASN A 82 2.29 -6.13 22.01
CA ASN A 82 2.28 -4.68 22.04
C ASN A 82 2.27 -4.12 20.60
N THR A 83 2.27 -2.80 20.45
CA THR A 83 2.20 -2.08 19.16
C THR A 83 3.50 -2.08 18.34
N THR A 84 4.62 -2.54 18.90
CA THR A 84 5.93 -2.56 18.21
C THR A 84 6.23 -3.92 17.56
N ILE A 85 5.85 -5.01 18.21
CA ILE A 85 6.10 -6.40 17.75
C ILE A 85 4.78 -7.18 17.62
N THR A 86 3.74 -6.52 17.13
CA THR A 86 2.39 -7.07 17.06
C THR A 86 2.33 -8.37 16.25
N ASN A 87 1.60 -9.35 16.78
CA ASN A 87 1.24 -10.58 16.07
C ASN A 87 -0.28 -10.76 15.93
N THR A 88 -1.05 -10.12 16.81
CA THR A 88 -2.51 -10.06 16.78
C THR A 88 -2.94 -8.64 17.12
N PHE A 89 -3.78 -8.04 16.27
CA PHE A 89 -4.37 -6.74 16.47
C PHE A 89 -5.89 -6.87 16.44
N ASN A 90 -6.52 -6.85 17.61
CA ASN A 90 -7.96 -6.96 17.73
C ASN A 90 -8.59 -5.57 17.61
N ILE A 91 -9.57 -5.40 16.73
CA ILE A 91 -10.29 -4.12 16.54
C ILE A 91 -11.80 -4.29 16.77
N GLY A 92 -12.43 -3.27 17.35
CA GLY A 92 -13.88 -3.17 17.49
C GLY A 92 -14.47 -2.05 16.63
N ASN A 93 -15.77 -1.82 16.75
CA ASN A 93 -16.46 -0.69 16.08
C ASN A 93 -15.82 0.66 16.42
N ALA A 94 -15.46 0.86 17.69
CA ALA A 94 -14.86 2.08 18.18
C ALA A 94 -13.55 2.43 17.45
N TRP A 95 -12.81 1.44 16.91
CA TRP A 95 -11.63 1.71 16.11
C TRP A 95 -11.98 2.48 14.82
N PHE A 96 -12.98 2.03 14.07
CA PHE A 96 -13.46 2.74 12.87
C PHE A 96 -14.09 4.10 13.20
N GLU A 97 -14.84 4.20 14.30
CA GLU A 97 -15.48 5.44 14.77
C GLU A 97 -14.46 6.56 14.97
N GLN A 98 -13.28 6.24 15.51
CA GLN A 98 -12.27 7.24 15.85
C GLN A 98 -11.67 7.95 14.63
N TRP A 99 -11.49 7.26 13.50
CA TRP A 99 -10.76 7.81 12.36
C TRP A 99 -11.60 8.03 11.09
N SER A 100 -12.77 7.40 10.97
CA SER A 100 -13.64 7.52 9.77
C SER A 100 -14.08 8.97 9.46
N SER A 101 -14.14 9.83 10.48
CA SER A 101 -14.42 11.27 10.35
C SER A 101 -13.21 12.17 10.64
N TYR A 102 -12.03 11.61 10.92
CA TYR A 102 -10.85 12.39 11.31
C TYR A 102 -10.19 13.10 10.13
N PHE A 103 -10.09 12.42 8.98
CA PHE A 103 -9.43 12.95 7.79
C PHE A 103 -10.30 13.95 7.03
N PRO A 104 -9.69 14.84 6.21
CA PRO A 104 -10.42 15.83 5.41
C PRO A 104 -11.58 15.23 4.61
N GLU A 105 -12.65 16.00 4.44
CA GLU A 105 -13.78 15.60 3.59
C GLU A 105 -13.29 15.34 2.15
N GLY A 106 -13.78 14.26 1.54
CA GLY A 106 -13.32 13.82 0.21
C GLY A 106 -12.03 12.98 0.22
N THR A 107 -11.49 12.62 1.39
CA THR A 107 -10.41 11.63 1.49
C THR A 107 -10.91 10.25 1.06
N ASP A 108 -10.24 9.67 0.07
CA ASP A 108 -10.47 8.30 -0.38
C ASP A 108 -9.64 7.31 0.44
N PHE A 109 -10.25 6.19 0.84
CA PHE A 109 -9.60 5.13 1.60
C PHE A 109 -9.43 3.84 0.80
N VAL A 110 -8.28 3.21 1.04
CA VAL A 110 -8.02 1.80 0.75
C VAL A 110 -7.90 1.08 2.08
N HIS A 111 -8.68 0.02 2.31
CA HIS A 111 -8.66 -0.74 3.56
C HIS A 111 -8.18 -2.18 3.33
N THR A 112 -7.08 -2.57 3.98
CA THR A 112 -6.50 -3.90 3.82
C THR A 112 -7.11 -4.90 4.79
N LEU A 113 -7.54 -6.04 4.24
CA LEU A 113 -8.14 -7.15 4.95
C LEU A 113 -7.13 -8.26 5.16
N ASN A 114 -7.27 -8.94 6.30
CA ASN A 114 -6.40 -10.04 6.70
C ASN A 114 -6.54 -11.26 5.76
N LEU A 115 -5.50 -11.54 4.97
CA LEU A 115 -5.39 -12.73 4.13
C LEU A 115 -4.72 -13.89 4.88
N ARG A 116 -3.86 -13.60 5.86
CA ARG A 116 -3.15 -14.63 6.65
C ARG A 116 -4.09 -15.66 7.24
N ASP A 117 -5.13 -15.26 7.98
CA ASP A 117 -6.00 -16.21 8.69
C ASP A 117 -7.07 -16.81 7.77
N ASN A 118 -6.81 -18.03 7.32
CA ASN A 118 -7.73 -18.82 6.50
C ASN A 118 -8.46 -19.92 7.30
N SER A 119 -8.29 -19.98 8.63
CA SER A 119 -8.86 -21.04 9.48
C SER A 119 -10.39 -21.07 9.47
N SER A 120 -11.01 -19.92 9.23
CA SER A 120 -12.45 -19.73 9.15
C SER A 120 -12.95 -19.51 7.72
N ALA A 121 -12.13 -19.81 6.70
CA ALA A 121 -12.33 -19.36 5.32
C ALA A 121 -12.56 -17.84 5.23
N TRP A 122 -11.78 -17.07 6.01
CA TRP A 122 -11.76 -15.60 6.04
C TRP A 122 -13.08 -14.93 6.45
N LYS A 123 -13.97 -15.62 7.14
CA LYS A 123 -15.24 -15.03 7.63
C LYS A 123 -15.02 -13.76 8.45
N ASN A 124 -13.95 -13.71 9.25
CA ASN A 124 -13.61 -12.53 10.03
C ASN A 124 -13.28 -11.32 9.13
N ALA A 125 -12.43 -11.49 8.12
CA ALA A 125 -12.10 -10.45 7.14
C ALA A 125 -13.32 -9.98 6.33
N VAL A 126 -14.23 -10.91 5.97
CA VAL A 126 -15.49 -10.56 5.29
C VAL A 126 -16.42 -9.75 6.20
N GLN A 127 -16.45 -10.06 7.49
CA GLN A 127 -17.21 -9.30 8.47
C GLN A 127 -16.59 -7.92 8.71
N GLU A 128 -15.26 -7.84 8.81
CA GLU A 128 -14.52 -6.57 8.88
C GLU A 128 -14.81 -5.68 7.67
N ALA A 129 -14.84 -6.25 6.46
CA ALA A 129 -15.16 -5.51 5.23
C ALA A 129 -16.54 -4.85 5.30
N ALA A 130 -17.55 -5.56 5.81
CA ALA A 130 -18.90 -5.02 6.01
C ALA A 130 -18.90 -3.85 7.00
N THR A 131 -18.16 -3.99 8.11
CA THR A 131 -18.02 -2.93 9.12
C THR A 131 -17.28 -1.72 8.57
N ALA A 132 -16.18 -1.92 7.85
CA ALA A 132 -15.42 -0.83 7.23
C ALA A 132 -16.30 -0.02 6.26
N TYR A 133 -17.09 -0.69 5.41
CA TYR A 133 -18.04 -0.02 4.53
C TYR A 133 -19.15 0.71 5.30
N ASN A 134 -19.65 0.14 6.41
CA ASN A 134 -20.66 0.81 7.24
C ASN A 134 -20.18 2.14 7.82
N PHE A 135 -18.90 2.25 8.21
CA PHE A 135 -18.34 3.50 8.76
C PHE A 135 -17.84 4.48 7.70
N LEU A 136 -17.27 3.99 6.60
CA LEU A 136 -16.63 4.84 5.60
C LEU A 136 -17.57 5.21 4.44
N GLY A 137 -18.57 4.37 4.17
CA GLY A 137 -19.48 4.52 3.03
C GLY A 137 -18.71 4.78 1.73
N ASP A 138 -19.11 5.83 1.01
CA ASP A 138 -18.51 6.24 -0.25
C ASP A 138 -17.02 6.66 -0.14
N LYS A 139 -16.49 6.92 1.07
CA LYS A 139 -15.06 7.21 1.25
C LYS A 139 -14.20 5.96 1.04
N LEU A 140 -14.74 4.76 1.25
CA LEU A 140 -14.04 3.52 0.99
C LEU A 140 -14.07 3.22 -0.50
N LYS A 141 -12.92 3.32 -1.17
CA LYS A 141 -12.80 3.10 -2.62
C LYS A 141 -12.35 1.70 -2.95
N LEU A 142 -11.40 1.16 -2.18
CA LEU A 142 -10.80 -0.12 -2.44
C LEU A 142 -10.70 -0.95 -1.17
N PHE A 143 -11.00 -2.24 -1.28
CA PHE A 143 -10.39 -3.21 -0.38
C PHE A 143 -9.08 -3.70 -0.95
N GLU A 144 -8.13 -3.91 -0.08
CA GLU A 144 -6.95 -4.69 -0.40
C GLU A 144 -6.99 -6.01 0.37
N ILE A 145 -6.46 -7.09 -0.20
CA ILE A 145 -6.50 -8.41 0.42
C ILE A 145 -5.08 -8.93 0.60
N GLY A 146 -4.61 -8.89 1.84
CA GLY A 146 -3.25 -9.25 2.23
C GLY A 146 -2.21 -8.16 1.93
N ASN A 147 -1.04 -8.31 2.51
CA ASN A 147 0.06 -7.37 2.40
C ASN A 147 1.42 -8.08 2.39
N LYS A 148 2.26 -7.78 1.38
CA LYS A 148 3.56 -8.44 1.16
C LYS A 148 3.37 -9.95 1.13
N ILE A 149 2.46 -10.39 0.25
CA ILE A 149 2.02 -11.78 0.23
C ILE A 149 3.13 -12.74 -0.19
N ASP A 150 4.11 -12.22 -0.91
CA ASP A 150 5.37 -12.82 -1.30
C ASP A 150 6.28 -13.10 -0.11
N HIS A 151 6.01 -12.54 1.07
CA HIS A 151 6.72 -12.88 2.31
C HIS A 151 6.02 -13.95 3.15
N PHE A 152 4.91 -14.52 2.67
CA PHE A 152 4.10 -15.42 3.49
C PHE A 152 4.77 -16.77 3.76
N ILE A 153 5.69 -17.23 2.91
CA ILE A 153 6.45 -18.46 3.19
C ILE A 153 7.47 -18.16 4.29
N ASN A 154 8.19 -17.03 4.20
CA ASN A 154 9.23 -16.62 5.14
C ASN A 154 8.65 -16.41 6.54
N LYS A 155 7.46 -15.81 6.60
CA LYS A 155 6.68 -15.61 7.83
C LYS A 155 6.05 -16.89 8.38
N GLY A 156 6.11 -18.01 7.64
CA GLY A 156 5.47 -19.27 7.99
C GLY A 156 3.94 -19.22 7.96
N TRP A 157 3.35 -18.28 7.23
CA TRP A 157 1.89 -18.11 7.09
C TRP A 157 1.32 -18.97 5.97
N ARG A 158 2.16 -19.40 5.03
CA ARG A 158 1.82 -20.32 3.94
C ARG A 158 2.92 -21.36 3.74
N PRO A 159 2.60 -22.53 3.15
CA PRO A 159 3.60 -23.56 2.88
C PRO A 159 4.59 -23.12 1.78
N PRO A 160 5.76 -23.77 1.64
CA PRO A 160 6.74 -23.46 0.59
C PRO A 160 6.24 -23.60 -0.86
N THR A 161 5.03 -24.11 -1.08
CA THR A 161 4.39 -24.19 -2.40
C THR A 161 3.56 -22.95 -2.73
N TRP A 162 3.57 -21.93 -1.88
CA TRP A 162 2.79 -20.71 -2.09
C TRP A 162 3.28 -19.94 -3.31
N ASP A 163 2.37 -19.73 -4.25
CA ASP A 163 2.62 -19.12 -5.56
C ASP A 163 1.44 -18.21 -5.97
N VAL A 164 1.56 -17.53 -7.12
CA VAL A 164 0.48 -16.67 -7.64
C VAL A 164 -0.82 -17.43 -7.90
N ALA A 165 -0.76 -18.72 -8.24
CA ALA A 165 -1.96 -19.51 -8.51
C ALA A 165 -2.76 -19.76 -7.21
N MET A 166 -2.06 -20.14 -6.13
CA MET A 166 -2.64 -20.28 -4.80
C MET A 166 -3.16 -18.94 -4.27
N TYR A 167 -2.40 -17.85 -4.45
CA TYR A 167 -2.88 -16.51 -4.10
C TYR A 167 -4.17 -16.15 -4.84
N ASN A 168 -4.21 -16.33 -6.16
CA ASN A 168 -5.39 -16.01 -6.97
C ASN A 168 -6.63 -16.77 -6.48
N GLN A 169 -6.48 -18.03 -6.08
CA GLN A 169 -7.57 -18.81 -5.52
C GLN A 169 -8.08 -18.24 -4.18
N GLN A 170 -7.17 -17.88 -3.27
CA GLN A 170 -7.54 -17.34 -1.96
C GLN A 170 -8.12 -15.92 -2.08
N TRP A 171 -7.52 -15.08 -2.91
CA TRP A 171 -8.00 -13.73 -3.19
C TRP A 171 -9.42 -13.75 -3.76
N ARG A 172 -9.69 -14.64 -4.73
CA ARG A 172 -11.05 -14.82 -5.30
C ARG A 172 -12.05 -15.30 -4.27
N ASN A 173 -11.65 -16.20 -3.38
CA ASN A 173 -12.52 -16.69 -2.32
C ASN A 173 -13.02 -15.54 -1.43
N ILE A 174 -12.13 -14.67 -0.97
CA ILE A 174 -12.49 -13.55 -0.10
C ILE A 174 -13.29 -12.49 -0.86
N SER A 175 -12.80 -12.07 -2.03
CA SER A 175 -13.46 -11.03 -2.83
C SER A 175 -14.86 -11.47 -3.29
N ASP A 176 -15.04 -12.73 -3.69
CA ASP A 176 -16.36 -13.26 -4.06
C ASP A 176 -17.31 -13.34 -2.86
N GLN A 177 -16.83 -13.70 -1.67
CA GLN A 177 -17.66 -13.64 -0.44
C GLN A 177 -18.15 -12.21 -0.16
N ILE A 178 -17.28 -11.20 -0.33
CA ILE A 178 -17.63 -9.79 -0.15
C ILE A 178 -18.66 -9.36 -1.20
N ILE A 179 -18.39 -9.60 -2.49
CA ILE A 179 -19.29 -9.21 -3.60
C ILE A 179 -20.66 -9.90 -3.48
N GLN A 180 -20.70 -11.13 -2.97
CA GLN A 180 -21.93 -11.88 -2.80
C GLN A 180 -22.75 -11.48 -1.57
N SER A 181 -22.17 -10.72 -0.63
CA SER A 181 -22.84 -10.24 0.56
C SER A 181 -24.04 -9.33 0.22
N SER A 182 -25.02 -9.27 1.13
CA SER A 182 -26.21 -8.44 0.93
C SER A 182 -25.89 -6.96 0.86
N TRP A 183 -24.97 -6.47 1.70
CA TRP A 183 -24.60 -5.06 1.76
C TRP A 183 -23.90 -4.60 0.48
N TYR A 184 -23.05 -5.45 -0.11
CA TYR A 184 -22.31 -5.09 -1.32
C TYR A 184 -23.25 -4.98 -2.53
N LYS A 185 -24.22 -5.89 -2.63
CA LYS A 185 -25.23 -5.88 -3.71
C LYS A 185 -26.19 -4.69 -3.65
N THR A 186 -26.37 -4.08 -2.49
CA THR A 186 -27.25 -2.92 -2.29
C THR A 186 -26.49 -1.59 -2.19
N ALA A 187 -25.17 -1.63 -2.11
CA ALA A 187 -24.31 -0.44 -2.13
C ALA A 187 -24.50 0.32 -3.45
N GLN A 188 -24.64 1.65 -3.36
CA GLN A 188 -24.77 2.50 -4.53
C GLN A 188 -23.42 2.64 -5.27
N HIS A 189 -22.34 2.79 -4.52
CA HIS A 189 -20.97 2.86 -5.02
C HIS A 189 -20.10 1.83 -4.28
N PRO A 190 -20.26 0.53 -4.56
CA PRO A 190 -19.48 -0.49 -3.86
C PRO A 190 -17.98 -0.29 -4.11
N PRO A 191 -17.12 -0.50 -3.10
CA PRO A 191 -15.68 -0.46 -3.30
C PRO A 191 -15.23 -1.57 -4.24
N LYS A 192 -14.19 -1.27 -5.03
CA LYS A 192 -13.47 -2.26 -5.84
C LYS A 192 -12.33 -2.87 -5.02
N PHE A 193 -11.40 -3.56 -5.68
CA PHE A 193 -10.26 -4.19 -5.03
C PHE A 193 -8.91 -3.71 -5.56
N GLN A 194 -7.91 -3.72 -4.68
CA GLN A 194 -6.49 -3.67 -4.98
C GLN A 194 -5.88 -5.06 -4.75
N ALA A 195 -5.05 -5.54 -5.68
CA ALA A 195 -4.45 -6.88 -5.65
C ALA A 195 -2.92 -6.84 -5.81
N ALA A 196 -2.29 -8.02 -5.83
CA ALA A 196 -0.85 -8.28 -5.88
C ALA A 196 -0.15 -7.97 -4.54
N VAL A 197 -0.01 -6.70 -4.19
CA VAL A 197 0.59 -6.23 -2.94
C VAL A 197 1.96 -6.89 -2.64
N PHE A 198 2.82 -6.99 -3.66
CA PHE A 198 4.14 -7.60 -3.55
C PHE A 198 5.17 -6.62 -2.98
N ALA A 199 6.17 -7.12 -2.25
CA ALA A 199 7.26 -6.35 -1.67
C ALA A 199 8.61 -6.55 -2.34
N ASP A 200 8.83 -7.75 -2.86
CA ASP A 200 10.09 -8.19 -3.40
C ASP A 200 10.31 -7.63 -4.77
N HIS A 201 11.54 -7.20 -4.98
CA HIS A 201 11.91 -6.52 -6.19
C HIS A 201 12.06 -7.54 -7.33
N PRO A 202 11.34 -7.39 -8.46
CA PRO A 202 11.22 -8.43 -9.50
C PRO A 202 12.51 -8.73 -10.30
N GLY A 203 13.64 -8.15 -9.91
CA GLY A 203 14.92 -8.22 -10.63
C GLY A 203 16.14 -8.13 -9.73
N VAL A 204 15.97 -8.15 -8.41
CA VAL A 204 17.07 -8.03 -7.45
C VAL A 204 16.98 -9.21 -6.48
N PRO A 205 17.63 -10.36 -6.79
CA PRO A 205 17.54 -11.57 -5.97
C PRO A 205 17.97 -11.37 -4.50
N VAL A 206 18.82 -10.37 -4.23
CA VAL A 206 19.25 -10.04 -2.85
C VAL A 206 18.20 -9.28 -2.03
N GLN A 207 17.11 -8.85 -2.67
CA GLN A 207 15.93 -8.28 -2.03
C GLN A 207 14.75 -9.26 -2.04
N GLN A 208 14.91 -10.44 -2.63
CA GLN A 208 13.93 -11.51 -2.51
C GLN A 208 14.18 -12.22 -1.17
N ASP A 209 13.16 -12.27 -0.32
CA ASP A 209 13.25 -12.98 0.96
C ASP A 209 13.17 -14.50 0.74
N GLU A 210 12.65 -14.93 -0.41
CA GLU A 210 12.54 -16.32 -0.85
C GLU A 210 12.39 -16.50 -2.36
N MET A 211 12.44 -17.76 -2.82
CA MET A 211 12.23 -18.08 -4.22
C MET A 211 10.75 -18.40 -4.44
N ASP A 212 10.07 -17.53 -5.17
CA ASP A 212 8.66 -17.63 -5.54
C ASP A 212 8.44 -17.10 -6.97
N ASP A 213 7.17 -17.01 -7.40
CA ASP A 213 6.77 -16.47 -8.70
C ASP A 213 5.94 -15.17 -8.62
N PHE A 214 5.97 -14.46 -7.49
CA PHE A 214 5.18 -13.26 -7.25
C PHE A 214 5.71 -12.05 -8.01
N ASP A 215 5.22 -11.88 -9.24
CA ASP A 215 5.31 -10.63 -9.99
C ASP A 215 4.04 -10.40 -10.81
N ILE A 216 3.84 -9.18 -11.33
CA ILE A 216 2.63 -8.82 -12.08
C ILE A 216 2.54 -9.58 -13.40
N ILE A 217 3.67 -9.94 -14.02
CA ILE A 217 3.70 -10.73 -15.25
C ILE A 217 3.12 -12.14 -15.01
N ASN A 218 3.56 -12.82 -13.95
CA ASN A 218 3.09 -14.15 -13.57
C ASN A 218 1.66 -14.08 -13.02
N LEU A 219 1.33 -13.07 -12.22
CA LEU A 219 -0.02 -12.84 -11.70
C LEU A 219 -1.06 -12.72 -12.82
N THR A 220 -0.80 -11.85 -13.79
CA THR A 220 -1.69 -11.64 -14.93
C THR A 220 -1.71 -12.84 -15.87
N ARG A 221 -0.57 -13.54 -16.06
CA ARG A 221 -0.51 -14.80 -16.81
C ARG A 221 -1.31 -15.92 -16.13
N ALA A 222 -1.32 -15.97 -14.81
CA ALA A 222 -2.16 -16.86 -14.00
C ALA A 222 -3.64 -16.43 -13.94
N GLY A 223 -3.97 -15.31 -14.61
CA GLY A 223 -5.34 -14.95 -14.97
C GLY A 223 -6.08 -14.06 -13.98
N LEU A 224 -5.43 -13.49 -12.96
CA LEU A 224 -6.07 -12.49 -12.10
C LEU A 224 -6.15 -11.15 -12.86
N THR A 225 -7.17 -10.97 -13.69
CA THR A 225 -7.33 -9.89 -14.69
C THR A 225 -8.76 -9.32 -14.71
N GLU A 226 -9.52 -9.54 -13.65
CA GLU A 226 -10.91 -9.12 -13.46
C GLU A 226 -11.02 -7.59 -13.26
N HIS A 227 -10.83 -6.80 -14.32
CA HIS A 227 -10.88 -5.33 -14.30
C HIS A 227 -12.24 -4.73 -13.88
N ASP A 228 -13.30 -5.54 -13.88
CA ASP A 228 -14.60 -5.20 -13.31
C ASP A 228 -14.57 -5.19 -11.77
N LYS A 229 -13.72 -6.02 -11.15
CA LYS A 229 -13.52 -6.13 -9.70
C LYS A 229 -12.30 -5.34 -9.21
N ILE A 230 -11.21 -5.38 -9.96
CA ILE A 230 -9.91 -4.84 -9.56
C ILE A 230 -9.72 -3.48 -10.20
N ASP A 231 -9.40 -2.47 -9.38
CA ASP A 231 -9.11 -1.12 -9.86
C ASP A 231 -7.60 -0.87 -9.99
N THR A 232 -6.79 -1.50 -9.14
CA THR A 232 -5.33 -1.35 -9.14
C THR A 232 -4.62 -2.65 -8.77
N TYR A 233 -3.43 -2.86 -9.33
CA TYR A 233 -2.41 -3.71 -8.70
C TYR A 233 -1.47 -2.83 -7.88
N ALA A 234 -0.92 -3.39 -6.80
CA ALA A 234 0.07 -2.70 -5.98
C ALA A 234 1.37 -3.50 -5.84
N VAL A 235 2.48 -2.78 -5.83
CA VAL A 235 3.81 -3.27 -5.48
C VAL A 235 4.45 -2.29 -4.49
N HIS A 236 5.43 -2.75 -3.73
CA HIS A 236 6.18 -1.92 -2.80
C HIS A 236 7.61 -1.77 -3.26
N LEU A 237 8.20 -0.62 -2.97
CA LEU A 237 9.61 -0.39 -3.28
C LEU A 237 10.21 0.59 -2.30
N TYR A 238 11.19 0.13 -1.52
CA TYR A 238 12.04 1.00 -0.71
C TYR A 238 13.45 1.02 -1.28
N PRO A 239 14.07 2.19 -1.48
CA PRO A 239 15.43 2.27 -1.99
C PRO A 239 16.47 1.84 -0.93
N GLN A 240 16.10 1.87 0.36
CA GLN A 240 16.98 1.56 1.48
C GLN A 240 16.19 0.84 2.60
N SER A 241 16.90 0.27 3.59
CA SER A 241 16.26 -0.50 4.66
C SER A 241 17.07 -0.46 5.96
N THR A 242 16.41 -0.18 7.07
CA THR A 242 16.97 -0.30 8.43
C THR A 242 16.62 -1.64 9.09
N CYS A 243 15.97 -2.56 8.37
CA CYS A 243 15.42 -3.80 8.94
C CYS A 243 16.48 -4.79 9.44
N ASP A 244 17.72 -4.70 8.93
CA ASP A 244 18.85 -5.47 9.42
C ASP A 244 20.14 -4.66 9.37
N THR A 245 21.12 -5.08 10.17
CA THR A 245 22.42 -4.44 10.32
C THR A 245 23.17 -4.27 9.00
N ALA A 246 23.11 -5.24 8.08
CA ALA A 246 23.88 -5.20 6.85
C ALA A 246 23.32 -4.17 5.86
N ARG A 247 22.00 -4.06 5.74
CA ARG A 247 21.35 -2.98 4.98
C ARG A 247 21.47 -1.65 5.71
N TRP A 248 21.40 -1.64 7.05
CA TRP A 248 21.53 -0.43 7.87
C TRP A 248 22.84 0.32 7.61
N TYR A 249 23.97 -0.40 7.53
CA TYR A 249 25.29 0.20 7.24
C TYR A 249 25.43 0.74 5.81
N ARG A 250 24.53 0.38 4.89
CA ARG A 250 24.53 0.84 3.49
C ARG A 250 23.69 2.09 3.27
N LEU A 251 22.93 2.54 4.28
CA LEU A 251 22.14 3.76 4.15
C LEU A 251 23.04 4.95 3.85
N SER A 252 22.61 5.78 2.89
CA SER A 252 23.35 6.96 2.47
C SER A 252 22.43 8.04 1.95
N MET A 253 22.58 9.24 2.52
CA MET A 253 21.90 10.43 2.03
C MET A 253 22.38 10.84 0.63
N ASN A 254 23.55 10.38 0.18
CA ASN A 254 24.04 10.68 -1.17
C ASN A 254 23.40 9.78 -2.24
N LEU A 255 22.87 8.62 -1.86
CA LEU A 255 22.21 7.70 -2.78
C LEU A 255 20.75 8.09 -3.02
N LEU A 256 20.07 8.58 -1.98
CA LEU A 256 18.63 8.88 -2.04
C LEU A 256 18.27 9.92 -3.13
N PRO A 257 18.88 11.12 -3.21
CA PRO A 257 18.57 12.10 -4.25
C PRO A 257 19.29 11.84 -5.58
N ASN A 258 20.00 10.71 -5.74
CA ASN A 258 20.69 10.41 -6.99
C ASN A 258 19.70 9.83 -8.01
N HIS A 259 19.30 10.65 -8.99
CA HIS A 259 18.34 10.27 -10.03
C HIS A 259 18.73 8.99 -10.78
N SER A 260 20.02 8.74 -11.04
CA SER A 260 20.44 7.52 -11.74
C SER A 260 20.22 6.26 -10.91
N VAL A 261 20.38 6.36 -9.58
CA VAL A 261 20.09 5.26 -8.64
C VAL A 261 18.58 5.01 -8.61
N LEU A 262 17.80 6.08 -8.50
CA LEU A 262 16.34 5.99 -8.51
C LEU A 262 15.82 5.38 -9.81
N TRP A 263 16.29 5.86 -10.97
CA TRP A 263 15.94 5.31 -12.28
C TRP A 263 16.29 3.84 -12.40
N HIS A 264 17.47 3.42 -11.95
CA HIS A 264 17.88 2.02 -12.02
C HIS A 264 16.97 1.09 -11.22
N SER A 265 16.37 1.58 -10.13
CA SER A 265 15.41 0.82 -9.34
C SER A 265 14.01 0.85 -9.95
N VAL A 266 13.46 2.04 -10.24
CA VAL A 266 12.09 2.21 -10.73
C VAL A 266 11.90 1.64 -12.14
N SER A 267 12.88 1.77 -13.03
CA SER A 267 12.76 1.29 -14.43
C SER A 267 12.58 -0.23 -14.56
N GLN A 268 12.93 -1.01 -13.52
CA GLN A 268 12.69 -2.46 -13.51
C GLN A 268 11.21 -2.83 -13.41
N TYR A 269 10.35 -1.88 -13.03
CA TYR A 269 8.90 -2.07 -13.03
C TYR A 269 8.28 -1.83 -14.41
N VAL A 270 9.01 -1.32 -15.41
CA VAL A 270 8.45 -1.09 -16.77
C VAL A 270 7.81 -2.36 -17.38
N PRO A 271 8.44 -3.55 -17.32
CA PRO A 271 7.78 -4.78 -17.78
C PRO A 271 6.54 -5.17 -16.96
N GLN A 272 6.54 -4.86 -15.65
CA GLN A 272 5.41 -5.12 -14.75
C GLN A 272 4.22 -4.21 -15.09
N VAL A 273 4.49 -2.92 -15.35
CA VAL A 273 3.48 -1.96 -15.84
C VAL A 273 2.91 -2.43 -17.18
N ALA A 274 3.74 -2.85 -18.12
CA ALA A 274 3.26 -3.35 -19.41
C ALA A 274 2.33 -4.58 -19.29
N ALA A 275 2.58 -5.46 -18.31
CA ALA A 275 1.70 -6.59 -18.02
C ALA A 275 0.38 -6.14 -17.39
N ALA A 276 0.43 -5.18 -16.46
CA ALA A 276 -0.73 -4.55 -15.82
C ALA A 276 -1.63 -3.85 -16.86
N ASP A 277 -1.05 -3.04 -17.73
CA ASP A 277 -1.75 -2.32 -18.81
C ASP A 277 -2.43 -3.28 -19.78
N LYS A 278 -1.78 -4.42 -20.09
CA LYS A 278 -2.38 -5.46 -20.93
C LYS A 278 -3.60 -6.12 -20.28
N ALA A 279 -3.63 -6.20 -18.95
CA ALA A 279 -4.79 -6.64 -18.18
C ALA A 279 -5.86 -5.53 -18.01
N GLY A 280 -5.57 -4.29 -18.43
CA GLY A 280 -6.46 -3.15 -18.26
C GLY A 280 -6.57 -2.64 -16.83
N ILE A 281 -5.62 -3.00 -15.96
CA ILE A 281 -5.60 -2.64 -14.54
C ILE A 281 -4.28 -1.92 -14.25
N PRO A 282 -4.28 -0.64 -13.84
CA PRO A 282 -3.06 0.11 -13.58
C PRO A 282 -2.27 -0.43 -12.38
N LEU A 283 -0.95 -0.34 -12.46
CA LEU A 283 -0.02 -0.68 -11.38
C LEU A 283 0.37 0.57 -10.58
N VAL A 284 0.32 0.50 -9.24
CA VAL A 284 0.71 1.60 -8.34
C VAL A 284 1.82 1.18 -7.39
N PHE A 285 2.60 2.15 -6.90
CA PHE A 285 3.47 1.93 -5.76
C PHE A 285 2.64 2.05 -4.49
N GLY A 286 2.14 0.92 -3.98
CA GLY A 286 1.28 0.87 -2.81
C GLY A 286 2.01 1.21 -1.51
N GLU A 287 3.31 0.96 -1.42
CA GLU A 287 4.12 1.28 -0.25
C GLU A 287 5.51 1.69 -0.69
N THR A 288 5.94 2.83 -0.19
CA THR A 288 7.33 3.25 -0.27
C THR A 288 7.65 4.21 0.85
N ASN A 289 8.92 4.43 1.11
CA ASN A 289 9.48 5.61 1.74
C ASN A 289 11.00 5.62 1.47
N SER A 290 11.73 6.58 2.00
CA SER A 290 13.19 6.71 1.86
C SER A 290 13.95 5.47 2.36
N ALA A 291 13.46 4.81 3.41
CA ALA A 291 13.96 3.55 3.92
C ALA A 291 12.85 2.76 4.63
N SER A 292 12.84 1.43 4.49
CA SER A 292 11.89 0.56 5.20
C SER A 292 12.24 0.44 6.68
N CYS A 293 11.34 -0.13 7.49
CA CYS A 293 11.49 -0.26 8.94
C CYS A 293 11.63 1.09 9.67
N SER A 294 10.66 1.99 9.40
CA SER A 294 10.51 3.33 9.98
C SER A 294 11.51 4.40 9.54
N GLY A 295 12.46 4.06 8.67
CA GLY A 295 13.45 5.00 8.18
C GLY A 295 14.56 5.29 9.18
N ARG A 296 15.32 6.36 8.93
CA ARG A 296 16.51 6.75 9.70
C ARG A 296 16.65 8.26 9.82
N SER A 297 16.85 8.77 11.03
CA SER A 297 17.13 10.20 11.25
C SER A 297 18.46 10.64 10.60
N GLY A 298 18.48 11.86 10.06
CA GLY A 298 19.56 12.39 9.22
C GLY A 298 19.53 11.92 7.77
N ILE A 299 18.54 11.10 7.39
CA ILE A 299 18.30 10.68 5.99
C ILE A 299 16.83 10.89 5.63
N SER A 300 15.93 10.22 6.35
CA SER A 300 14.49 10.15 6.01
C SER A 300 13.73 11.42 6.39
N ASP A 301 14.19 12.11 7.42
CA ASP A 301 13.65 13.35 7.99
C ASP A 301 14.38 14.60 7.46
N THR A 302 14.98 14.52 6.27
CA THR A 302 15.76 15.61 5.68
C THR A 302 15.07 16.27 4.49
N PHE A 303 15.47 17.51 4.19
CA PHE A 303 15.02 18.18 2.98
C PHE A 303 15.38 17.41 1.69
N GLY A 304 16.49 16.66 1.68
CA GLY A 304 16.83 15.86 0.51
C GLY A 304 15.92 14.65 0.31
N ALA A 305 15.32 14.09 1.36
CA ALA A 305 14.26 13.09 1.21
C ALA A 305 12.99 13.71 0.60
N ALA A 306 12.68 14.97 0.91
CA ALA A 306 11.58 15.70 0.25
C ALA A 306 11.85 15.94 -1.25
N LEU A 307 13.08 16.23 -1.65
CA LEU A 307 13.43 16.34 -3.07
C LEU A 307 13.38 14.99 -3.78
N TRP A 308 13.84 13.92 -3.12
CA TRP A 308 13.75 12.56 -3.62
C TRP A 308 12.30 12.13 -3.86
N SER A 309 11.38 12.42 -2.93
CA SER A 309 9.98 11.99 -3.07
C SER A 309 9.29 12.64 -4.27
N VAL A 310 9.64 13.89 -4.61
CA VAL A 310 9.18 14.55 -5.84
C VAL A 310 9.71 13.84 -7.09
N ASP A 311 11.02 13.55 -7.15
CA ASP A 311 11.61 12.81 -8.27
C ASP A 311 10.98 11.41 -8.41
N TYR A 312 10.75 10.72 -7.29
CA TYR A 312 10.10 9.41 -7.24
C TYR A 312 8.69 9.44 -7.82
N VAL A 313 7.83 10.37 -7.39
CA VAL A 313 6.44 10.46 -7.89
C VAL A 313 6.40 10.80 -9.37
N LEU A 314 7.22 11.76 -9.82
CA LEU A 314 7.28 12.14 -11.23
C LEU A 314 7.81 11.00 -12.10
N LEU A 315 8.81 10.27 -11.60
CA LEU A 315 9.38 9.14 -12.31
C LEU A 315 8.42 7.96 -12.39
N ALA A 316 7.75 7.61 -11.29
CA ALA A 316 6.69 6.60 -11.28
C ALA A 316 5.59 6.93 -12.30
N ALA A 317 5.11 8.17 -12.31
CA ALA A 317 4.12 8.63 -13.29
C ALA A 317 4.64 8.52 -14.72
N SER A 318 5.92 8.82 -14.96
CA SER A 318 6.53 8.75 -16.30
C SER A 318 6.60 7.35 -16.89
N ILE A 319 6.60 6.31 -16.05
CA ILE A 319 6.59 4.90 -16.48
C ILE A 319 5.19 4.28 -16.45
N GLY A 320 4.13 5.06 -16.20
CA GLY A 320 2.75 4.58 -16.21
C GLY A 320 2.19 4.18 -14.84
N MET A 321 2.87 4.52 -13.73
CA MET A 321 2.36 4.25 -12.38
C MET A 321 1.74 5.51 -11.78
N PRO A 322 0.39 5.62 -11.70
CA PRO A 322 -0.28 6.90 -11.49
C PRO A 322 -0.29 7.39 -10.04
N LYS A 323 0.09 6.54 -9.08
CA LYS A 323 0.01 6.84 -7.65
C LYS A 323 1.13 6.16 -6.86
N VAL A 324 1.64 6.89 -5.87
CA VAL A 324 2.67 6.47 -4.93
C VAL A 324 2.19 6.73 -3.51
N TYR A 325 2.14 5.68 -2.70
CA TYR A 325 1.67 5.72 -1.32
C TYR A 325 2.87 5.68 -0.37
N PHE A 326 3.18 6.81 0.24
CA PHE A 326 4.26 6.94 1.21
C PHE A 326 3.81 6.41 2.57
N HIS A 327 4.64 5.55 3.17
CA HIS A 327 4.37 4.91 4.44
C HIS A 327 5.25 5.53 5.54
N PRO A 328 4.70 6.43 6.38
CA PRO A 328 5.42 6.98 7.50
C PRO A 328 5.48 5.94 8.63
N GLY A 329 6.62 5.87 9.32
CA GLY A 329 6.73 5.06 10.54
C GLY A 329 6.13 5.80 11.74
N ALA A 330 5.60 5.08 12.72
CA ALA A 330 5.16 5.70 13.99
C ALA A 330 6.34 6.14 14.86
N ASN A 331 7.48 5.46 14.76
CA ASN A 331 8.72 5.78 15.47
C ASN A 331 9.90 5.71 14.49
N ALA A 332 10.36 6.84 13.97
CA ALA A 332 11.64 6.90 13.26
C ALA A 332 12.79 6.56 14.23
N GLU A 333 13.87 5.97 13.71
CA GLU A 333 15.11 5.70 14.48
C GLU A 333 15.70 6.97 15.10
#